data_AF-A0A9E5QL47-F1
#
_entry.id   AF-A0A9E5QL47-F1
#
_cell.length_a   1.000
_cell.length_b   1.000
_cell.length_c   1.000
_cell.angle_alpha   90.00
_cell.angle_beta   90.00
_cell.angle_gamma   90.00
#
_symmetry.space_group_name_H-M   'P 1'
#
loop_
_entity.id
_entity.type
_entity.pdbx_description
1 polymer ?
#
loop_
_entity_poly.entity_id
_entity_poly.type
_entity_poly.pdbx_seq_one_letter_code
_entity_poly.pdbx_strand_id
1 'polypeptide(L)'
;MTARWRWGALAVAVWAIASLMHLRFSLWLVVPHETAFGKFALADLVPAAAAAGGAVLLFAIALQLRRAPHPRLAAGYWIAWAAAVVAMDSTLTFSPNEWAHYPQYALVAWLLARAVDPSRYRRCVGRLLFWSTLLGAGDELLQYLWIAASYGQYFDFNDCLANLVGASGGLLLYYGAAPVRPRDSSRSLPLAELVTVTALAIVMAVTMNAGPVSLGPPPHVAVPPGGVVRMDTGTWHLYLQRSASLYGSWQPGQRHARYYVLPPVTGLGLMLAAGVLFSGLGWRRTMPPQGGNERK
;
A
#
# COMPACT_ATOMS: atom_id res chain seq x y z
N MET A 1 -8.73 23.91 -14.10
CA MET A 1 -7.71 22.86 -14.31
C MET A 1 -6.56 22.93 -13.29
N THR A 2 -6.19 24.11 -12.79
CA THR A 2 -5.05 24.33 -11.87
C THR A 2 -5.10 23.52 -10.57
N ALA A 3 -6.25 23.40 -9.92
CA ALA A 3 -6.36 22.69 -8.64
C ALA A 3 -6.04 21.18 -8.72
N ARG A 4 -6.47 20.49 -9.79
CA ARG A 4 -6.20 19.05 -9.96
C ARG A 4 -4.71 18.78 -10.10
N TRP A 5 -4.03 19.60 -10.90
CA TRP A 5 -2.58 19.50 -11.11
C TRP A 5 -1.81 19.73 -9.80
N ARG A 6 -2.21 20.73 -9.00
CA ARG A 6 -1.60 20.98 -7.68
C ARG A 6 -1.68 19.78 -6.75
N TRP A 7 -2.84 19.14 -6.64
CA TRP A 7 -3.01 17.94 -5.80
C TRP A 7 -2.23 16.75 -6.34
N GLY A 8 -2.19 16.55 -7.65
CA GLY A 8 -1.41 15.49 -8.28
C GLY A 8 0.09 15.67 -8.06
N ALA A 9 0.61 16.87 -8.30
CA ALA A 9 2.00 17.21 -8.02
C ALA A 9 2.36 17.04 -6.55
N LEU A 10 1.46 17.46 -5.63
CA LEU A 10 1.67 17.25 -4.20
C LEU A 10 1.69 15.77 -3.82
N ALA A 11 0.81 14.94 -4.39
CA ALA A 11 0.82 13.50 -4.17
C ALA A 11 2.16 12.86 -4.61
N VAL A 12 2.65 13.23 -5.79
CA VAL A 12 3.93 12.76 -6.32
C VAL A 12 5.10 13.25 -5.47
N ALA A 13 5.07 14.52 -5.05
CA ALA A 13 6.12 15.08 -4.19
C ALA A 13 6.17 14.40 -2.82
N VAL A 14 5.00 14.17 -2.18
CA VAL A 14 4.90 13.45 -0.91
C VAL A 14 5.43 12.02 -1.05
N TRP A 15 5.01 11.30 -2.10
CA TRP A 15 5.52 9.96 -2.37
C TRP A 15 7.05 9.96 -2.59
N ALA A 16 7.55 10.81 -3.48
CA ALA A 16 8.98 10.85 -3.81
C ALA A 16 9.84 11.23 -2.60
N ILE A 17 9.42 12.21 -1.79
CA ILE A 17 10.13 12.59 -0.56
C ILE A 17 10.13 11.42 0.43
N ALA A 18 8.98 10.78 0.65
CA ALA A 18 8.87 9.66 1.59
C ALA A 18 9.75 8.48 1.15
N SER A 19 9.69 8.07 -0.12
CA SER A 19 10.50 6.96 -0.65
C SER A 19 11.99 7.29 -0.61
N LEU A 20 12.41 8.49 -1.03
CA LEU A 20 13.83 8.88 -1.00
C LEU A 20 14.39 9.06 0.41
N MET A 21 13.55 9.50 1.36
CA MET A 21 13.94 9.67 2.76
C MET A 21 13.74 8.42 3.60
N HIS A 22 13.25 7.31 3.03
CA HIS A 22 12.87 6.12 3.78
C HIS A 22 13.97 5.66 4.74
N LEU A 23 15.19 5.37 4.24
CA LEU A 23 16.31 4.93 5.08
C LEU A 23 16.67 5.98 6.13
N ARG A 24 16.74 7.26 5.74
CA ARG A 24 17.10 8.34 6.67
C ARG A 24 16.09 8.46 7.80
N PHE A 25 14.81 8.33 7.48
CA PHE A 25 13.72 8.34 8.46
C PHE A 25 13.81 7.12 9.39
N SER A 26 14.00 5.92 8.85
CA SER A 26 14.12 4.69 9.64
C SER A 26 15.33 4.75 10.58
N LEU A 27 16.49 5.21 10.10
CA LEU A 27 17.69 5.41 10.94
C LEU A 27 17.48 6.50 11.99
N TRP A 28 16.91 7.64 11.60
CA TRP A 28 16.60 8.73 12.54
C TRP A 28 15.66 8.26 13.65
N LEU A 29 14.75 7.33 13.34
CA LEU A 29 13.79 6.81 14.29
C LEU A 29 14.43 5.84 15.29
N VAL A 30 15.32 4.94 14.85
CA VAL A 30 15.92 3.91 15.73
C VAL A 30 17.22 4.32 16.41
N VAL A 31 17.96 5.28 15.86
CA VAL A 31 19.22 5.73 16.48
C VAL A 31 18.91 6.58 17.72
N PRO A 32 19.51 6.29 18.88
CA PRO A 32 19.38 7.13 20.06
C PRO A 32 19.99 8.52 19.84
N HIS A 33 19.27 9.57 20.23
CA HIS A 33 19.71 10.95 20.20
C HIS A 33 19.98 11.46 21.61
N GLU A 34 21.02 12.27 21.77
CA GLU A 34 21.29 13.01 23.01
C GLU A 34 20.32 14.19 23.10
N THR A 35 19.54 14.28 24.18
CA THR A 35 18.60 15.37 24.44
C THR A 35 18.85 15.97 25.83
N ALA A 36 18.19 17.08 26.14
CA ALA A 36 18.22 17.66 27.50
C ALA A 36 17.70 16.70 28.59
N PHE A 37 17.00 15.62 28.21
CA PHE A 37 16.46 14.59 29.11
C PHE A 37 17.22 13.27 29.05
N GLY A 38 18.39 13.24 28.40
CA GLY A 38 19.23 12.04 28.23
C GLY A 38 19.13 11.43 26.83
N LYS A 39 19.68 10.22 26.68
CA LYS A 39 19.67 9.45 25.44
C LYS A 39 18.32 8.82 25.19
N PHE A 40 17.76 9.06 24.01
CA PHE A 40 16.41 8.60 23.67
C PHE A 40 16.27 8.32 22.17
N ALA A 41 15.67 7.19 21.80
CA ALA A 41 15.35 6.88 20.40
C ALA A 41 13.88 7.21 20.12
N LEU A 42 13.58 7.80 18.97
CA LEU A 42 12.19 8.15 18.63
C LEU A 42 11.30 6.92 18.43
N ALA A 43 11.89 5.76 18.14
CA ALA A 43 11.23 4.46 18.14
C ALA A 43 10.47 4.20 19.44
N ASP A 44 10.98 4.68 20.57
CA ASP A 44 10.35 4.53 21.87
C ASP A 44 9.04 5.35 22.00
N LEU A 45 8.86 6.40 21.18
CA LEU A 45 7.59 7.15 21.09
C LEU A 45 6.59 6.53 20.13
N VAL A 46 7.00 5.62 19.24
CA VAL A 46 6.13 5.08 18.19
C VAL A 46 4.84 4.49 18.76
N PRO A 47 4.83 3.70 19.85
CA PRO A 47 3.59 3.21 20.44
C PRO A 47 2.64 4.33 20.89
N ALA A 48 3.16 5.38 21.53
CA ALA A 48 2.37 6.52 21.98
C ALA A 48 1.84 7.34 20.80
N ALA A 49 2.67 7.58 19.78
CA ALA A 49 2.28 8.24 18.55
C ALA A 49 1.21 7.44 17.78
N ALA A 50 1.35 6.12 17.71
CA ALA A 50 0.37 5.23 17.10
C ALA A 50 -0.96 5.24 17.87
N ALA A 51 -0.93 5.23 19.21
CA ALA A 51 -2.14 5.33 20.03
C ALA A 51 -2.85 6.67 19.84
N ALA A 52 -2.10 7.79 19.84
CA ALA A 52 -2.65 9.12 19.59
C ALA A 52 -3.25 9.23 18.17
N GLY A 53 -2.52 8.75 17.15
CA GLY A 53 -2.99 8.70 15.76
C GLY A 53 -4.23 7.82 15.62
N GLY A 54 -4.28 6.67 16.30
CA GLY A 54 -5.44 5.79 16.38
C GLY A 54 -6.66 6.47 16.99
N ALA A 55 -6.49 7.21 18.08
CA ALA A 55 -7.57 7.98 18.70
C ALA A 55 -8.12 9.06 17.76
N VAL A 56 -7.25 9.80 17.06
CA VAL A 56 -7.64 10.79 16.04
C VAL A 56 -8.40 10.11 14.89
N LEU A 57 -7.92 8.96 14.42
CA LEU A 57 -8.57 8.19 13.37
C LEU A 57 -9.96 7.71 13.81
N LEU A 58 -10.10 7.14 15.01
CA LEU A 58 -11.39 6.70 15.55
C LEU A 58 -12.38 7.86 15.66
N PHE A 59 -11.93 9.03 16.12
CA PHE A 59 -12.76 10.23 16.14
C PHE A 59 -13.19 10.64 14.73
N ALA A 60 -12.28 10.65 13.75
CA ALA A 60 -12.60 10.96 12.37
C ALA A 60 -13.59 9.95 11.76
N ILE A 61 -13.44 8.66 12.05
CA ILE A 61 -14.37 7.59 11.66
C ILE A 61 -15.75 7.85 12.28
N ALA A 62 -15.82 8.14 13.58
CA ALA A 62 -17.09 8.42 14.26
C ALA A 62 -17.82 9.61 13.62
N LEU A 63 -17.10 10.70 13.32
CA LEU A 63 -17.65 11.85 12.60
C LEU A 63 -18.09 11.49 11.17
N GLN A 64 -17.32 10.65 10.49
CA GLN A 64 -17.64 10.21 9.14
C GLN A 64 -18.90 9.35 9.13
N LEU A 65 -19.03 8.38 10.04
CA LEU A 65 -20.18 7.49 10.16
C LEU A 65 -21.46 8.28 10.48
N ARG A 66 -21.39 9.30 11.33
CA ARG A 66 -22.53 10.19 11.61
C ARG A 66 -23.04 10.95 10.38
N ARG A 67 -22.17 11.20 9.40
CA ARG A 67 -22.48 11.95 8.17
C ARG A 67 -22.73 11.05 6.96
N ALA A 68 -22.43 9.76 7.07
CA ALA A 68 -22.51 8.84 5.95
C ALA A 68 -23.97 8.57 5.57
N PRO A 69 -24.31 8.54 4.26
CA PRO A 69 -25.67 8.17 3.83
C PRO A 69 -26.00 6.71 4.15
N HIS A 70 -24.97 5.86 4.28
CA HIS A 70 -25.09 4.44 4.60
C HIS A 70 -24.09 4.05 5.71
N PRO A 71 -24.34 4.44 6.97
CA PRO A 71 -23.38 4.30 8.06
C PRO A 71 -23.00 2.85 8.35
N ARG A 72 -23.95 1.90 8.25
CA ARG A 72 -23.68 0.47 8.46
C ARG A 72 -22.70 -0.10 7.42
N LEU A 73 -22.86 0.30 6.15
CA LEU A 73 -21.97 -0.12 5.08
C LEU A 73 -20.58 0.48 5.27
N ALA A 74 -20.50 1.79 5.56
CA ALA A 74 -19.24 2.47 5.86
C ALA A 74 -18.53 1.83 7.06
N ALA A 75 -19.26 1.50 8.13
CA ALA A 75 -18.73 0.79 9.29
C ALA A 75 -18.22 -0.61 8.92
N GLY A 76 -18.94 -1.36 8.08
CA GLY A 76 -18.49 -2.66 7.58
C GLY A 76 -17.16 -2.59 6.85
N TYR A 77 -16.93 -1.55 6.04
CA TYR A 77 -15.64 -1.34 5.39
C TYR A 77 -14.52 -0.94 6.36
N TRP A 78 -14.82 -0.11 7.37
CA TRP A 78 -13.86 0.21 8.41
C TRP A 78 -13.47 -1.01 9.25
N ILE A 79 -14.43 -1.88 9.56
CA ILE A 79 -14.18 -3.15 10.25
C ILE A 79 -13.31 -4.06 9.37
N ALA A 80 -13.63 -4.19 8.07
CA ALA A 80 -12.82 -4.98 7.15
C ALA A 80 -11.39 -4.44 7.02
N TRP A 81 -11.23 -3.12 6.97
CA TRP A 81 -9.92 -2.47 6.96
C TRP A 81 -9.14 -2.70 8.26
N ALA A 82 -9.78 -2.53 9.42
CA ALA A 82 -9.15 -2.79 10.71
C ALA A 82 -8.73 -4.26 10.86
N ALA A 83 -9.57 -5.20 10.41
CA ALA A 83 -9.24 -6.62 10.39
C ALA A 83 -8.02 -6.91 9.49
N ALA A 84 -7.93 -6.26 8.33
CA ALA A 84 -6.76 -6.37 7.46
C ALA A 84 -5.49 -5.84 8.14
N VAL A 85 -5.54 -4.66 8.77
CA VAL A 85 -4.40 -4.09 9.53
C VAL A 85 -3.97 -5.03 10.64
N VAL A 86 -4.90 -5.59 11.44
CA VAL A 86 -4.57 -6.53 12.52
C VAL A 86 -3.97 -7.83 11.98
N ALA A 87 -4.52 -8.38 10.90
CA ALA A 87 -3.99 -9.59 10.28
C ALA A 87 -2.57 -9.36 9.75
N MET A 88 -2.33 -8.23 9.09
CA MET A 88 -1.00 -7.85 8.62
C MET A 88 -0.01 -7.65 9.76
N ASP A 89 -0.39 -6.87 10.77
CA ASP A 89 0.46 -6.61 11.94
C ASP A 89 0.90 -7.90 12.62
N SER A 90 -0.05 -8.80 12.87
CA SER A 90 0.20 -10.04 13.61
C SER A 90 0.95 -11.12 12.83
N THR A 91 1.00 -11.05 11.50
CA THR A 91 1.55 -12.16 10.69
C THR A 91 2.63 -11.75 9.69
N LEU A 92 2.64 -10.50 9.21
CA LEU A 92 3.49 -10.07 8.10
C LEU A 92 4.49 -8.98 8.50
N THR A 93 4.24 -8.27 9.60
CA THR A 93 5.08 -7.15 10.02
C THR A 93 6.32 -7.61 10.78
N PHE A 94 7.50 -7.24 10.31
CA PHE A 94 8.78 -7.57 10.96
C PHE A 94 9.06 -6.66 12.16
N SER A 95 8.81 -5.35 12.04
CA SER A 95 9.14 -4.33 13.03
C SER A 95 8.02 -3.29 13.21
N PRO A 96 7.95 -2.59 14.36
CA PRO A 96 6.96 -1.51 14.55
C PRO A 96 7.10 -0.35 13.55
N ASN A 97 8.27 -0.18 12.94
CA ASN A 97 8.54 0.92 12.01
C ASN A 97 7.75 0.77 10.70
N GLU A 98 7.40 -0.45 10.33
CA GLU A 98 6.56 -0.73 9.15
C GLU A 98 5.14 -0.16 9.29
N TRP A 99 4.74 0.24 10.51
CA TRP A 99 3.51 1.00 10.68
C TRP A 99 3.48 2.32 9.92
N ALA A 100 4.63 2.88 9.55
CA ALA A 100 4.74 4.09 8.76
C ALA A 100 4.09 3.95 7.37
N HIS A 101 4.03 2.73 6.80
CA HIS A 101 3.41 2.48 5.51
C HIS A 101 1.92 2.87 5.50
N TYR A 102 1.19 2.60 6.60
CA TYR A 102 -0.24 2.89 6.68
C TYR A 102 -0.57 4.38 6.52
N PRO A 103 -0.07 5.32 7.36
CA PRO A 103 -0.33 6.75 7.20
C PRO A 103 0.30 7.34 5.95
N GLN A 104 1.48 6.86 5.52
CA GLN A 104 2.14 7.30 4.28
C GLN A 104 1.22 7.07 3.07
N TYR A 105 0.79 5.82 2.85
CA TYR A 105 -0.02 5.49 1.69
C TYR A 105 -1.48 5.91 1.83
N ALA A 106 -2.00 6.05 3.05
CA ALA A 106 -3.28 6.72 3.27
C ALA A 106 -3.25 8.17 2.78
N LEU A 107 -2.18 8.92 3.09
CA LEU A 107 -2.01 10.29 2.63
C LEU A 107 -1.84 10.37 1.10
N VAL A 108 -0.98 9.54 0.50
CA VAL A 108 -0.79 9.49 -0.96
C VAL A 108 -2.11 9.20 -1.67
N ALA A 109 -2.85 8.17 -1.25
CA ALA A 109 -4.12 7.80 -1.85
C ALA A 109 -5.17 8.91 -1.69
N TRP A 110 -5.22 9.57 -0.53
CA TRP A 110 -6.12 10.71 -0.29
C TRP A 110 -5.81 11.90 -1.22
N LEU A 111 -4.53 12.23 -1.42
CA LEU A 111 -4.09 13.31 -2.32
C LEU A 111 -4.39 12.97 -3.79
N LEU A 112 -4.15 11.72 -4.20
CA LEU A 112 -4.54 11.25 -5.53
C LEU A 112 -6.06 11.32 -5.73
N ALA A 113 -6.84 10.95 -4.72
CA ALA A 113 -8.30 11.04 -4.78
C ALA A 113 -8.78 12.49 -4.92
N ARG A 114 -8.14 13.43 -4.23
CA ARG A 114 -8.36 14.88 -4.40
C ARG A 114 -8.03 15.37 -5.81
N ALA A 115 -6.95 14.89 -6.40
CA ALA A 115 -6.53 15.27 -7.74
C ALA A 115 -7.48 14.73 -8.81
N VAL A 116 -7.79 13.43 -8.73
CA VAL A 116 -8.55 12.71 -9.74
C VAL A 116 -10.04 13.00 -9.61
N ASP A 117 -10.59 13.04 -8.40
CA ASP A 117 -12.02 13.16 -8.15
C ASP A 117 -12.33 14.14 -6.99
N PRO A 118 -12.07 15.45 -7.17
CA PRO A 118 -12.23 16.46 -6.11
C PRO A 118 -13.67 16.58 -5.60
N SER A 119 -14.66 16.28 -6.45
CA SER A 119 -16.09 16.33 -6.12
C SER A 119 -16.60 15.06 -5.44
N ARG A 120 -15.78 14.00 -5.37
CA ARG A 120 -16.09 12.70 -4.78
C ARG A 120 -17.23 11.93 -5.43
N TYR A 121 -17.73 12.39 -6.58
CA TYR A 121 -18.89 11.79 -7.24
C TYR A 121 -18.55 10.59 -8.11
N ARG A 122 -17.35 10.53 -8.71
CA ARG A 122 -17.00 9.44 -9.62
C ARG A 122 -16.58 8.17 -8.88
N ARG A 123 -16.11 8.31 -7.63
CA ARG A 123 -15.69 7.19 -6.76
C ARG A 123 -14.73 6.25 -7.49
N CYS A 124 -13.63 6.81 -7.99
CA CYS A 124 -12.59 6.10 -8.72
C CYS A 124 -11.74 5.18 -7.81
N VAL A 125 -12.36 4.51 -6.82
CA VAL A 125 -11.66 3.77 -5.75
C VAL A 125 -10.70 2.74 -6.33
N GLY A 126 -11.16 1.86 -7.23
CA GLY A 126 -10.29 0.83 -7.81
C GLY A 126 -9.13 1.40 -8.62
N ARG A 127 -9.36 2.46 -9.40
CA ARG A 127 -8.29 3.19 -10.10
C ARG A 127 -7.26 3.76 -9.11
N LEU A 128 -7.74 4.41 -8.06
CA LEU A 128 -6.88 5.05 -7.07
C LEU A 128 -6.09 4.00 -6.26
N LEU A 129 -6.72 2.89 -5.86
CA LEU A 129 -6.02 1.77 -5.23
C LEU A 129 -4.95 1.18 -6.14
N PHE A 130 -5.26 0.96 -7.43
CA PHE A 130 -4.29 0.47 -8.39
C PHE A 130 -3.05 1.36 -8.46
N TRP A 131 -3.23 2.66 -8.70
CA TRP A 131 -2.10 3.60 -8.81
C TRP A 131 -1.35 3.78 -7.49
N SER A 132 -2.04 3.85 -6.35
CA SER A 132 -1.39 3.92 -5.03
C SER A 132 -0.59 2.65 -4.72
N THR A 133 -1.10 1.48 -5.08
CA THR A 133 -0.38 0.20 -4.89
C THR A 133 0.84 0.12 -5.80
N LEU A 134 0.74 0.60 -7.04
CA LEU A 134 1.88 0.64 -7.96
C LEU A 134 2.98 1.59 -7.46
N LEU A 135 2.61 2.76 -6.91
CA LEU A 135 3.55 3.65 -6.22
C LEU A 135 4.12 2.99 -4.95
N GLY A 136 3.33 2.15 -4.27
CA GLY A 136 3.75 1.25 -3.20
C GLY A 136 4.88 0.33 -3.61
N ALA A 137 4.62 -0.50 -4.61
CA ALA A 137 5.61 -1.43 -5.15
C ALA A 137 6.85 -0.72 -5.71
N GLY A 138 6.69 0.49 -6.25
CA GLY A 138 7.82 1.32 -6.70
C GLY A 138 8.72 1.78 -5.55
N ASP A 139 8.16 2.11 -4.39
CA ASP A 139 8.93 2.44 -3.18
C ASP A 139 9.73 1.21 -2.72
N GLU A 140 9.07 0.04 -2.58
CA GLU A 140 9.74 -1.20 -2.19
C GLU A 140 10.83 -1.63 -3.18
N LEU A 141 10.63 -1.36 -4.47
CA LEU A 141 11.64 -1.67 -5.48
C LEU A 141 12.85 -0.75 -5.34
N LEU A 142 12.62 0.54 -5.10
CA LEU A 142 13.69 1.51 -4.86
C LEU A 142 14.46 1.17 -3.58
N GLN A 143 13.77 0.73 -2.53
CA GLN A 143 14.38 0.24 -1.31
C GLN A 143 15.22 -1.01 -1.55
N TYR A 144 14.67 -2.02 -2.21
CA TYR A 144 15.37 -3.26 -2.48
C TYR A 144 16.63 -3.06 -3.33
N LEU A 145 16.54 -2.22 -4.37
CA LEU A 145 17.63 -2.00 -5.32
C LEU A 145 18.68 -1.02 -4.81
N TRP A 146 18.29 0.00 -4.04
CA TRP A 146 19.18 1.11 -3.72
C TRP A 146 19.15 1.52 -2.24
N ILE A 147 18.00 1.90 -1.70
CA ILE A 147 17.96 2.61 -0.42
C ILE A 147 18.28 1.68 0.77
N ALA A 148 17.68 0.50 0.80
CA ALA A 148 17.93 -0.53 1.82
C ALA A 148 18.91 -1.60 1.31
N ALA A 149 19.73 -1.27 0.31
CA ALA A 149 20.56 -2.25 -0.38
C ALA A 149 21.52 -2.98 0.56
N SER A 150 21.96 -2.41 1.68
CA SER A 150 22.90 -3.07 2.60
C SER A 150 22.26 -4.10 3.54
N TYR A 151 20.95 -4.05 3.80
CA TYR A 151 20.29 -4.93 4.79
C TYR A 151 19.01 -5.61 4.31
N GLY A 152 18.31 -5.07 3.30
CA GLY A 152 17.12 -5.68 2.72
C GLY A 152 17.46 -6.99 2.03
N GLN A 153 16.92 -8.11 2.50
CA GLN A 153 17.27 -9.44 1.97
C GLN A 153 16.38 -9.89 0.81
N TYR A 154 15.28 -9.20 0.56
CA TYR A 154 14.31 -9.55 -0.48
C TYR A 154 13.47 -8.32 -0.83
N PHE A 155 12.81 -8.36 -1.99
CA PHE A 155 11.80 -7.39 -2.36
C PHE A 155 10.53 -7.63 -1.52
N ASP A 156 10.17 -6.66 -0.68
CA ASP A 156 9.18 -6.90 0.36
C ASP A 156 7.73 -6.81 -0.15
N PHE A 157 7.15 -7.98 -0.45
CA PHE A 157 5.74 -8.09 -0.81
C PHE A 157 4.79 -7.84 0.38
N ASN A 158 5.27 -7.96 1.62
CA ASN A 158 4.47 -7.62 2.80
C ASN A 158 4.24 -6.11 2.82
N ASP A 159 5.27 -5.32 2.55
CA ASP A 159 5.17 -3.86 2.51
C ASP A 159 4.35 -3.37 1.31
N CYS A 160 4.44 -4.04 0.16
CA CYS A 160 3.54 -3.79 -0.97
C CYS A 160 2.05 -3.94 -0.57
N LEU A 161 1.73 -4.99 0.20
CA LEU A 161 0.38 -5.21 0.72
C LEU A 161 0.02 -4.17 1.80
N ALA A 162 0.97 -3.77 2.64
CA ALA A 162 0.78 -2.75 3.67
C ALA A 162 0.44 -1.41 3.03
N ASN A 163 1.12 -1.06 1.95
CA ASN A 163 0.88 0.12 1.13
C ASN A 163 -0.55 0.12 0.53
N LEU A 164 -1.03 -1.02 0.03
CA LEU A 164 -2.42 -1.16 -0.43
C LEU A 164 -3.43 -0.99 0.71
N VAL A 165 -3.19 -1.59 1.88
CA VAL A 165 -4.08 -1.44 3.05
C VAL A 165 -4.08 0.00 3.55
N GLY A 166 -2.92 0.66 3.63
CA GLY A 166 -2.79 2.08 3.94
C GLY A 166 -3.57 2.95 2.95
N ALA A 167 -3.37 2.74 1.65
CA ALA A 167 -4.11 3.42 0.59
C ALA A 167 -5.63 3.25 0.74
N SER A 168 -6.07 2.05 1.08
CA SER A 168 -7.49 1.74 1.32
C SER A 168 -8.06 2.56 2.48
N GLY A 169 -7.32 2.72 3.57
CA GLY A 169 -7.69 3.60 4.69
C GLY A 169 -7.80 5.08 4.28
N GLY A 170 -6.86 5.57 3.48
CA GLY A 170 -6.90 6.93 2.92
C GLY A 170 -8.14 7.19 2.04
N LEU A 171 -8.49 6.23 1.19
CA LEU A 171 -9.69 6.31 0.35
C LEU A 171 -10.98 6.17 1.16
N LEU A 172 -10.98 5.37 2.23
CA LEU A 172 -12.11 5.32 3.17
C LEU A 172 -12.31 6.67 3.85
N LEU A 173 -11.25 7.35 4.32
CA LEU A 173 -11.34 8.71 4.86
C LEU A 173 -11.89 9.70 3.84
N TYR A 174 -11.47 9.58 2.58
CA TYR A 174 -11.88 10.50 1.52
C TYR A 174 -13.34 10.30 1.08
N TYR A 175 -13.74 9.06 0.82
CA TYR A 175 -15.02 8.70 0.20
C TYR A 175 -16.11 8.24 1.20
N GLY A 176 -15.76 7.84 2.42
CA GLY A 176 -16.66 7.10 3.31
C GLY A 176 -17.94 7.84 3.72
N ALA A 177 -17.94 9.18 3.72
CA ALA A 177 -19.15 10.00 3.93
C ALA A 177 -19.69 10.67 2.65
N ALA A 178 -19.08 10.44 1.48
CA ALA A 178 -19.51 11.11 0.26
C ALA A 178 -20.90 10.60 -0.19
N PRO A 179 -21.84 11.46 -0.62
CA PRO A 179 -23.10 11.02 -1.18
C PRO A 179 -22.87 10.18 -2.46
N VAL A 180 -23.70 9.15 -2.66
CA VAL A 180 -23.71 8.36 -3.90
C VAL A 180 -24.63 9.06 -4.88
N ARG A 181 -24.12 9.55 -6.01
CA ARG A 181 -24.99 9.93 -7.13
C ARG A 181 -25.36 8.69 -7.95
N PRO A 182 -26.58 8.63 -8.51
CA PRO A 182 -26.93 7.65 -9.52
C PRO A 182 -25.83 7.63 -10.59
N ARG A 183 -25.34 6.43 -10.88
CA ARG A 183 -24.19 6.25 -11.74
C ARG A 183 -24.62 6.56 -13.17
N ASP A 184 -23.97 7.52 -13.82
CA ASP A 184 -24.05 7.62 -15.28
C ASP A 184 -23.58 6.28 -15.87
N SER A 185 -24.37 5.73 -16.79
CA SER A 185 -24.15 4.42 -17.41
C SER A 185 -22.86 4.36 -18.25
N SER A 186 -22.22 5.50 -18.51
CA SER A 186 -20.91 5.63 -19.15
C SER A 186 -19.79 5.19 -18.21
N ARG A 187 -19.63 3.87 -18.05
CA ARG A 187 -18.37 3.31 -17.53
C ARG A 187 -17.37 3.29 -18.68
N SER A 188 -16.38 4.17 -18.65
CA SER A 188 -15.17 3.94 -19.43
C SER A 188 -14.43 2.74 -18.85
N LEU A 189 -14.03 1.81 -19.72
CA LEU A 189 -13.14 0.72 -19.34
C LEU A 189 -11.87 1.32 -18.70
N PRO A 190 -11.30 0.70 -17.65
CA PRO A 190 -10.06 1.14 -17.03
C PRO A 190 -8.86 0.79 -17.93
N LEU A 191 -8.85 1.32 -19.16
CA LEU A 191 -7.92 0.92 -20.21
C LEU A 191 -6.47 1.18 -19.80
N ALA A 192 -6.20 2.33 -19.16
CA ALA A 192 -4.86 2.64 -18.68
C ALA A 192 -4.36 1.60 -17.67
N GLU A 193 -5.20 1.25 -16.69
CA GLU A 193 -4.85 0.24 -15.68
C GLU A 193 -4.68 -1.15 -16.31
N LEU A 194 -5.55 -1.53 -17.26
CA LEU A 194 -5.45 -2.80 -17.99
C LEU A 194 -4.19 -2.89 -18.84
N VAL A 195 -3.85 -1.82 -19.56
CA VAL A 195 -2.60 -1.75 -20.35
C VAL A 195 -1.40 -1.83 -19.43
N THR A 196 -1.37 -1.09 -18.32
CA THR A 196 -0.27 -1.12 -17.37
C THR A 196 -0.09 -2.50 -16.74
N VAL A 197 -1.14 -3.14 -16.22
CA VAL A 197 -1.01 -4.46 -15.61
C VAL A 197 -0.62 -5.52 -16.63
N THR A 198 -1.13 -5.44 -17.86
CA THR A 198 -0.77 -6.36 -18.94
C THR A 198 0.69 -6.18 -19.33
N ALA A 199 1.16 -4.95 -19.49
CA ALA A 199 2.56 -4.66 -19.81
C ALA A 199 3.49 -5.16 -18.70
N LEU A 200 3.18 -4.91 -17.42
CA LEU A 200 3.96 -5.41 -16.29
C LEU A 200 3.96 -6.95 -16.24
N ALA A 201 2.81 -7.59 -16.45
CA ALA A 201 2.71 -9.05 -16.48
C ALA A 201 3.55 -9.65 -17.62
N ILE A 202 3.52 -9.06 -18.81
CA ILE A 202 4.35 -9.49 -19.95
C ILE A 202 5.83 -9.31 -19.61
N VAL A 203 6.24 -8.15 -19.11
CA VAL A 203 7.64 -7.88 -18.74
C VAL A 203 8.11 -8.91 -17.71
N MET A 204 7.34 -9.14 -16.64
CA MET A 204 7.68 -10.14 -15.62
C MET A 204 7.73 -11.56 -16.18
N ALA A 205 6.76 -11.96 -17.01
CA ALA A 205 6.75 -13.29 -17.61
C ALA A 205 7.97 -13.50 -18.52
N VAL A 206 8.31 -12.50 -19.35
CA VAL A 206 9.46 -12.55 -20.25
C VAL A 206 10.77 -12.58 -19.46
N THR A 207 10.96 -11.71 -18.46
CA THR A 207 12.21 -11.65 -17.70
C THR A 207 12.41 -12.85 -16.78
N MET A 208 11.34 -13.42 -16.22
CA MET A 208 11.42 -14.66 -15.45
C MET A 208 11.66 -15.88 -16.33
N ASN A 209 11.02 -15.98 -17.50
CA ASN A 209 11.20 -17.11 -18.41
C ASN A 209 12.55 -17.08 -19.13
N ALA A 210 13.06 -15.90 -19.48
CA ALA A 210 14.36 -15.76 -20.13
C ALA A 210 15.54 -15.94 -19.15
N GLY A 211 15.30 -15.86 -17.83
CA GLY A 211 16.32 -15.97 -16.79
C GLY A 211 16.91 -14.68 -16.19
N PRO A 212 16.81 -13.47 -16.78
CA PRO A 212 17.34 -12.24 -16.17
C PRO A 212 16.74 -11.89 -14.81
N VAL A 213 15.57 -12.40 -14.46
CA VAL A 213 14.95 -12.22 -13.14
C VAL A 213 14.66 -13.58 -12.53
N SER A 214 15.11 -13.81 -11.30
CA SER A 214 14.90 -15.06 -10.57
C SER A 214 14.41 -14.78 -9.16
N LEU A 215 13.62 -15.71 -8.60
CA LEU A 215 13.08 -15.53 -7.25
C LEU A 215 14.19 -15.50 -6.21
N GLY A 216 15.17 -16.39 -6.31
CA GLY A 216 16.34 -16.42 -5.43
C GLY A 216 17.55 -17.09 -6.07
N PRO A 217 18.73 -16.94 -5.44
CA PRO A 217 19.97 -17.45 -5.98
C PRO A 217 20.09 -18.97 -5.83
N PRO A 218 20.89 -19.62 -6.69
CA PRO A 218 21.45 -20.94 -6.39
C PRO A 218 22.21 -20.94 -5.05
N PRO A 219 22.33 -22.10 -4.35
CA PRO A 219 22.92 -22.17 -3.00
C PRO A 219 24.34 -21.62 -2.85
N HIS A 220 25.11 -21.53 -3.93
CA HIS A 220 26.51 -21.11 -3.95
C HIS A 220 26.71 -19.68 -4.49
N VAL A 221 25.65 -19.00 -4.91
CA VAL A 221 25.74 -17.66 -5.47
C VAL A 221 25.49 -16.63 -4.37
N ALA A 222 26.52 -15.90 -3.99
CA ALA A 222 26.38 -14.75 -3.10
C ALA A 222 25.80 -13.56 -3.88
N VAL A 223 24.63 -13.08 -3.45
CA VAL A 223 23.96 -11.94 -4.10
C VAL A 223 24.34 -10.64 -3.38
N PRO A 224 24.93 -9.66 -4.07
CA PRO A 224 25.34 -8.41 -3.45
C PRO A 224 24.14 -7.51 -3.10
N PRO A 225 24.37 -6.44 -2.33
CA PRO A 225 23.46 -5.31 -2.23
C PRO A 225 22.85 -4.91 -3.58
N GLY A 226 21.54 -4.73 -3.62
CA GLY A 226 20.78 -4.40 -4.84
C GLY A 226 20.32 -5.61 -5.65
N GLY A 227 20.71 -6.84 -5.30
CA GLY A 227 20.14 -8.06 -5.89
C GLY A 227 20.65 -8.41 -7.30
N VAL A 228 21.59 -7.64 -7.86
CA VAL A 228 22.05 -7.78 -9.24
C VAL A 228 23.43 -8.45 -9.30
N VAL A 229 23.53 -9.56 -10.04
CA VAL A 229 24.76 -10.35 -10.21
C VAL A 229 25.10 -10.44 -11.70
N ARG A 230 26.38 -10.30 -12.04
CA ARG A 230 26.89 -10.66 -13.38
C ARG A 230 27.33 -12.12 -13.37
N MET A 231 26.67 -12.95 -14.16
CA MET A 231 26.97 -14.37 -14.29
C MET A 231 28.24 -14.60 -15.12
N ASP A 232 28.82 -15.80 -15.06
CA ASP A 232 30.01 -16.19 -15.84
C ASP A 232 29.80 -16.08 -17.36
N THR A 233 28.55 -16.21 -17.81
CA THR A 233 28.09 -15.99 -19.19
C THR A 233 28.16 -14.52 -19.62
N GLY A 234 28.47 -13.61 -18.69
CA GLY A 234 28.46 -12.16 -18.90
C GLY A 234 27.08 -11.51 -18.77
N THR A 235 26.01 -12.28 -18.58
CA THR A 235 24.63 -11.78 -18.43
C THR A 235 24.37 -11.24 -17.02
N TRP A 236 23.54 -10.19 -16.93
CA TRP A 236 23.09 -9.64 -15.66
C TRP A 236 21.81 -10.33 -15.20
N HIS A 237 21.78 -10.75 -13.94
CA HIS A 237 20.65 -11.41 -13.29
C HIS A 237 20.23 -10.61 -12.05
N LEU A 238 18.94 -10.32 -11.94
CA LEU A 238 18.29 -9.76 -10.76
C LEU A 238 17.63 -10.88 -9.96
N TYR A 239 18.08 -11.09 -8.73
CA TYR A 239 17.43 -11.96 -7.77
C TYR A 239 16.47 -11.16 -6.90
N LEU A 240 15.25 -11.64 -6.66
CA LEU A 240 14.25 -10.98 -5.82
C LEU A 240 14.38 -11.30 -4.32
N GLN A 241 15.21 -12.27 -3.96
CA GLN A 241 15.74 -12.48 -2.61
C GLN A 241 17.23 -12.78 -2.73
N ARG A 242 18.01 -12.44 -1.70
CA ARG A 242 19.47 -12.55 -1.69
C ARG A 242 19.98 -13.77 -0.94
N SER A 243 19.13 -14.34 -0.10
CA SER A 243 19.38 -15.59 0.61
C SER A 243 18.35 -16.63 0.20
N ALA A 244 18.76 -17.89 0.14
CA ALA A 244 17.85 -18.98 -0.22
C ALA A 244 16.68 -19.08 0.79
N SER A 245 15.51 -19.46 0.28
CA SER A 245 14.35 -19.87 1.08
C SER A 245 13.76 -18.80 2.02
N LEU A 246 13.82 -17.51 1.67
CA LEU A 246 13.12 -16.47 2.44
C LEU A 246 11.63 -16.45 2.11
N TYR A 247 11.27 -16.34 0.83
CA TYR A 247 9.87 -16.38 0.41
C TYR A 247 9.18 -17.67 0.84
N GLY A 248 7.98 -17.54 1.42
CA GLY A 248 7.16 -18.67 1.80
C GLY A 248 7.54 -19.29 3.15
N SER A 249 8.26 -18.54 3.99
CA SER A 249 8.76 -19.04 5.27
C SER A 249 8.51 -18.06 6.41
N TRP A 250 8.51 -18.61 7.63
CA TRP A 250 8.41 -17.82 8.86
C TRP A 250 9.80 -17.43 9.37
N GLN A 251 10.07 -16.15 9.38
CA GLN A 251 11.34 -15.55 9.77
C GLN A 251 11.25 -14.96 11.20
N PRO A 252 12.37 -14.88 11.94
CA PRO A 252 12.40 -14.17 13.22
C PRO A 252 12.04 -12.69 13.04
N GLY A 253 11.12 -12.17 13.87
CA GLY A 253 10.70 -10.77 13.85
C GLY A 253 11.20 -9.98 15.05
N GLN A 254 11.26 -8.65 14.93
CA GLN A 254 11.53 -7.76 16.07
C GLN A 254 10.27 -7.46 16.87
N ARG A 255 9.14 -7.31 16.17
CA ARG A 255 7.85 -6.95 16.76
C ARG A 255 7.15 -8.15 17.38
N HIS A 256 7.02 -9.19 16.57
CA HIS A 256 6.50 -10.49 16.96
C HIS A 256 7.63 -11.50 16.88
N ALA A 257 7.54 -12.61 17.62
CA ALA A 257 8.59 -13.63 17.60
C ALA A 257 8.91 -14.13 16.18
N ARG A 258 7.90 -14.14 15.30
CA ARG A 258 8.04 -14.51 13.89
C ARG A 258 7.11 -13.68 13.00
N TYR A 259 7.45 -13.55 11.72
CA TYR A 259 6.62 -13.01 10.66
C TYR A 259 6.77 -13.86 9.40
N TYR A 260 5.78 -13.86 8.51
CA TYR A 260 5.77 -14.64 7.28
C TYR A 260 6.16 -13.78 6.09
N VAL A 261 7.13 -14.21 5.30
CA VAL A 261 7.59 -13.49 4.10
C VAL A 261 6.76 -13.95 2.90
N LEU A 262 5.88 -13.09 2.37
CA LEU A 262 4.99 -13.44 1.27
C LEU A 262 5.75 -13.75 -0.03
N PRO A 263 5.56 -14.94 -0.63
CA PRO A 263 6.00 -15.18 -2.00
C PRO A 263 5.30 -14.24 -2.99
N PRO A 264 5.94 -13.86 -4.10
CA PRO A 264 5.39 -12.91 -5.06
C PRO A 264 3.97 -13.25 -5.54
N VAL A 265 3.73 -14.51 -5.90
CA VAL A 265 2.42 -14.97 -6.39
C VAL A 265 1.34 -14.83 -5.31
N THR A 266 1.67 -15.20 -4.06
CA THR A 266 0.74 -15.08 -2.93
C THR A 266 0.47 -13.61 -2.61
N GLY A 267 1.52 -12.77 -2.56
CA GLY A 267 1.39 -11.33 -2.36
C GLY A 267 0.51 -10.66 -3.41
N LEU A 268 0.73 -10.97 -4.70
CA LEU A 268 -0.10 -10.49 -5.80
C LEU A 268 -1.57 -10.95 -5.67
N GLY A 269 -1.79 -12.22 -5.32
CA GLY A 269 -3.14 -12.75 -5.08
C GLY A 269 -3.87 -12.02 -3.95
N LEU A 270 -3.19 -11.78 -2.83
CA LEU A 270 -3.75 -11.03 -1.69
C LEU A 270 -4.03 -9.57 -2.07
N MET A 271 -3.11 -8.91 -2.79
CA MET A 271 -3.31 -7.53 -3.26
C MET A 271 -4.51 -7.43 -4.21
N LEU A 272 -4.69 -8.38 -5.13
CA LEU A 272 -5.86 -8.43 -6.00
C LEU A 272 -7.15 -8.63 -5.20
N ALA A 273 -7.17 -9.58 -4.27
CA ALA A 273 -8.33 -9.86 -3.43
C ALA A 273 -8.73 -8.64 -2.57
N ALA A 274 -7.76 -8.01 -1.91
CA ALA A 274 -7.98 -6.78 -1.15
C ALA A 274 -8.43 -5.62 -2.06
N GLY A 275 -7.80 -5.46 -3.23
CA GLY A 275 -8.18 -4.47 -4.23
C GLY A 275 -9.63 -4.63 -4.68
N VAL A 276 -10.09 -5.86 -4.95
CA VAL A 276 -11.49 -6.16 -5.30
C VAL A 276 -12.43 -5.84 -4.14
N LEU A 277 -12.09 -6.28 -2.92
CA LEU A 277 -12.88 -6.04 -1.71
C LEU A 277 -13.13 -4.54 -1.49
N PHE A 278 -12.07 -3.74 -1.52
CA PHE A 278 -12.17 -2.29 -1.28
C PHE A 278 -12.71 -1.54 -2.51
N SER A 279 -12.47 -2.00 -3.74
CA SER A 279 -13.12 -1.42 -4.93
C SER A 279 -14.64 -1.62 -4.95
N GLY A 280 -15.13 -2.65 -4.25
CA GLY A 280 -16.55 -2.92 -4.04
C GLY A 280 -17.33 -1.74 -3.42
N LEU A 281 -16.64 -0.80 -2.74
CA LEU A 281 -17.20 0.47 -2.22
C LEU A 281 -18.00 1.26 -3.28
N GLY A 282 -17.65 1.10 -4.55
CA GLY A 282 -18.29 1.76 -5.67
C GLY A 282 -19.47 1.01 -6.28
N TRP A 283 -19.82 -0.21 -5.84
CA TRP A 283 -20.68 -1.09 -6.64
C TRP A 283 -22.17 -1.07 -6.28
N ARG A 284 -22.57 -0.74 -5.04
CA ARG A 284 -24.01 -0.86 -4.69
C ARG A 284 -24.84 0.29 -5.26
N ARG A 285 -25.58 -0.07 -6.32
CA ARG A 285 -26.62 0.69 -7.00
C ARG A 285 -27.56 1.32 -5.97
N THR A 286 -27.79 2.62 -6.10
CA THR A 286 -29.07 3.21 -5.67
C THR A 286 -30.16 2.31 -6.24
N MET A 287 -30.90 1.62 -5.39
CA MET A 287 -32.17 1.05 -5.81
C MET A 287 -32.92 2.18 -6.52
N PRO A 288 -33.50 1.97 -7.72
CA PRO A 288 -34.36 2.98 -8.31
C PRO A 288 -35.37 3.39 -7.24
N PRO A 289 -35.70 4.70 -7.14
CA PRO A 289 -36.77 5.12 -6.24
C PRO A 289 -37.94 4.20 -6.55
N GLN A 290 -38.41 3.44 -5.54
CA GLN A 290 -39.58 2.61 -5.71
C GLN A 290 -40.66 3.56 -6.20
N GLY A 291 -41.05 3.38 -7.46
CA GLY A 291 -42.01 4.22 -8.11
C GLY A 291 -43.18 4.37 -7.17
N GLY A 292 -43.40 5.60 -6.71
CA GLY A 292 -44.59 5.92 -5.97
C GLY A 292 -45.73 5.42 -6.83
N ASN A 293 -46.48 4.46 -6.28
CA ASN A 293 -47.82 4.18 -6.76
C ASN A 293 -48.56 5.51 -6.65
N GLU A 294 -48.60 6.25 -7.77
CA GLU A 294 -49.66 7.20 -8.05
C GLU A 294 -50.95 6.38 -8.04
N ARG A 295 -51.51 6.19 -6.84
CA ARG A 295 -52.91 5.83 -6.71
C ARG A 295 -53.69 7.06 -7.19
N LYS A 296 -54.21 6.93 -8.40
CA LYS A 296 -55.34 7.70 -8.91
C LYS A 296 -56.51 7.62 -7.95
#